data_AF-A0A6J8A8G9-F1
#
_entry.id   AF-A0A6J8A8G9-F1
#
_cell.length_a   1.000
_cell.length_b   1.000
_cell.length_c   1.000
_cell.angle_alpha   90.00
_cell.angle_beta   90.00
_cell.angle_gamma   90.00
#
_symmetry.space_group_name_H-M   'P 1'
#
loop_
_entity.id
_entity.type
_entity.pdbx_description
1 polymer ?
#
loop_
_entity_poly.entity_id
_entity_poly.type
_entity_poly.pdbx_seq_one_letter_code
_entity_poly.pdbx_strand_id
1 'polypeptide(L)'
;MVTPTADDTRWGAGRLKITNVKSVGSLYDFPDITVQRNCWKPDVRAGRHECRETWLVQVLHKLWNGKLSSVTDNRKQEMINRLLTELVEFMTPKSTEGQNLSGRTTGSLAWRQARGEVGTTSAESKPEYVFNLTEDEKKSKTFHIRYSCAKDEYVRMSDLDADKVVGFSSCLYKCEKMFRKEEQDWKMVYLARKEGSPRSSLTWKFDFKGLKISKLEVRISSAVYENGVISWQLCSDSKCAMLKGSNEFQTVHDLEGEDGMTITADLSEGKGDNSWQHTQLFRQSVSDLEFYPFEVKVHFA
;
A
#
# COMPACT_ATOMS: atom_id res chain seq x y z
N MET A 1 -2.72 21.00 -19.76
CA MET A 1 -1.84 20.17 -20.62
C MET A 1 -1.57 18.88 -19.87
N VAL A 2 -2.13 17.76 -20.31
CA VAL A 2 -2.08 16.48 -19.59
C VAL A 2 -1.26 15.50 -20.43
N THR A 3 -0.16 15.03 -19.87
CA THR A 3 0.72 14.00 -20.45
C THR A 3 0.25 12.61 -20.01
N PRO A 4 -0.02 11.67 -20.94
CA PRO A 4 -0.37 10.29 -20.58
C PRO A 4 0.87 9.37 -20.57
N THR A 5 1.10 8.68 -19.44
CA THR A 5 2.05 7.56 -19.35
C THR A 5 1.32 6.24 -19.64
N ALA A 6 1.91 5.40 -20.49
CA ALA A 6 1.45 4.08 -20.88
C ALA A 6 1.87 2.96 -19.88
N ASP A 7 1.60 1.72 -20.26
CA ASP A 7 2.03 0.43 -19.68
C ASP A 7 2.06 -0.57 -20.86
N ASP A 8 3.16 -1.31 -21.05
CA ASP A 8 3.18 -2.70 -21.55
C ASP A 8 4.56 -3.03 -22.13
N THR A 9 5.47 -3.54 -21.30
CA THR A 9 6.53 -4.48 -21.73
C THR A 9 7.19 -5.16 -20.53
N ARG A 10 6.48 -6.13 -19.92
CA ARG A 10 7.01 -7.44 -19.45
C ARG A 10 6.04 -8.09 -18.47
N TRP A 11 5.12 -8.88 -19.01
CA TRP A 11 4.55 -10.01 -18.28
C TRP A 11 4.61 -11.24 -19.18
N GLY A 12 5.73 -11.95 -19.04
CA GLY A 12 5.78 -13.36 -19.39
C GLY A 12 5.07 -14.14 -18.29
N ALA A 13 4.16 -15.02 -18.73
CA ALA A 13 3.48 -16.07 -17.98
C ALA A 13 2.45 -15.63 -16.91
N GLY A 14 1.18 -15.99 -17.15
CA GLY A 14 0.19 -16.16 -16.08
C GLY A 14 -1.07 -15.28 -16.12
N ARG A 15 -1.80 -15.29 -17.25
CA ARG A 15 -3.23 -14.95 -17.43
C ARG A 15 -3.90 -14.02 -16.39
N LEU A 16 -4.07 -12.76 -16.79
CA LEU A 16 -5.35 -12.03 -16.79
C LEU A 16 -5.22 -10.89 -17.82
N LYS A 17 -5.69 -11.14 -19.05
CA LYS A 17 -5.73 -10.11 -20.10
C LYS A 17 -6.97 -9.24 -19.85
N ILE A 18 -6.76 -7.95 -19.61
CA ILE A 18 -7.85 -6.97 -19.53
C ILE A 18 -8.44 -6.84 -20.94
N THR A 19 -9.62 -7.43 -21.17
CA THR A 19 -10.24 -7.50 -22.49
C THR A 19 -11.23 -6.37 -22.76
N ASN A 20 -11.87 -5.80 -21.74
CA ASN A 20 -12.80 -4.68 -21.89
C ASN A 20 -12.82 -3.80 -20.62
N VAL A 21 -12.54 -2.50 -20.77
CA VAL A 21 -12.67 -1.52 -19.68
C VAL A 21 -13.83 -0.58 -20.01
N LYS A 22 -14.84 -0.52 -19.13
CA LYS A 22 -15.92 0.47 -19.20
C LYS A 22 -15.77 1.47 -18.06
N SER A 23 -15.81 2.76 -18.40
CA SER A 23 -15.91 3.86 -17.43
C SER A 23 -17.33 3.96 -16.88
N VAL A 24 -17.49 4.27 -15.58
CA VAL A 24 -18.77 4.65 -14.98
C VAL A 24 -18.63 6.08 -14.44
N GLY A 25 -19.04 7.01 -15.28
CA GLY A 25 -19.31 8.42 -14.99
C GLY A 25 -20.58 8.82 -15.75
N SER A 26 -21.11 10.01 -15.49
CA SER A 26 -22.30 10.61 -16.15
C SER A 26 -22.50 10.10 -17.58
N LEU A 27 -23.76 9.86 -17.99
CA LEU A 27 -24.24 9.21 -19.24
C LEU A 27 -23.54 9.60 -20.58
N TYR A 28 -22.61 10.55 -20.57
CA TYR A 28 -21.69 10.99 -21.62
C TYR A 28 -20.38 10.18 -21.73
N ASP A 29 -20.05 9.31 -20.77
CA ASP A 29 -18.72 8.67 -20.65
C ASP A 29 -18.64 7.21 -21.17
N PHE A 30 -19.36 6.85 -22.22
CA PHE A 30 -19.23 5.53 -22.88
C PHE A 30 -18.35 5.52 -24.16
N PRO A 31 -17.19 6.20 -24.28
CA PRO A 31 -16.22 5.78 -25.26
C PRO A 31 -15.67 4.41 -24.85
N ASP A 32 -15.47 3.53 -25.84
CA ASP A 32 -14.58 2.40 -25.64
C ASP A 32 -13.17 2.98 -25.43
N ILE A 33 -12.74 3.09 -24.17
CA ILE A 33 -11.45 3.65 -23.80
C ILE A 33 -10.32 2.62 -23.87
N THR A 34 -10.64 1.35 -24.18
CA THR A 34 -9.65 0.29 -24.41
C THR A 34 -8.71 0.65 -25.56
N VAL A 35 -9.13 1.58 -26.41
CA VAL A 35 -8.54 1.90 -27.70
C VAL A 35 -7.54 3.08 -27.58
N GLN A 36 -7.68 3.96 -26.58
CA GLN A 36 -6.78 5.12 -26.35
C GLN A 36 -5.36 4.72 -25.89
N ARG A 37 -5.13 3.45 -25.53
CA ARG A 37 -3.84 2.98 -25.02
C ARG A 37 -3.04 2.04 -25.94
N ASN A 38 -3.61 1.25 -26.86
CA ASN A 38 -2.80 0.21 -27.57
C ASN A 38 -3.40 -0.41 -28.87
N CYS A 39 -4.29 0.26 -29.58
CA CYS A 39 -5.12 -0.37 -30.61
C CYS A 39 -4.46 -0.80 -31.93
N TRP A 40 -3.20 -0.44 -32.18
CA TRP A 40 -2.50 -0.87 -33.41
C TRP A 40 -1.68 -2.15 -33.19
N LYS A 41 -1.67 -2.69 -31.96
CA LYS A 41 -1.04 -3.96 -31.66
C LYS A 41 -1.98 -5.12 -32.02
N PRO A 42 -1.59 -6.05 -32.90
CA PRO A 42 -2.38 -7.23 -33.26
C PRO A 42 -2.87 -8.03 -32.05
N ASP A 43 -2.11 -8.02 -30.95
CA ASP A 43 -2.38 -8.78 -29.73
C ASP A 43 -3.61 -8.31 -28.93
N VAL A 44 -3.96 -7.02 -29.00
CA VAL A 44 -5.16 -6.47 -28.32
C VAL A 44 -6.41 -6.88 -29.08
N ARG A 45 -6.35 -6.81 -30.42
CA ARG A 45 -7.45 -7.27 -31.30
C ARG A 45 -7.69 -8.76 -31.17
N ALA A 46 -6.62 -9.55 -30.97
CA ALA A 46 -6.70 -10.99 -30.74
C ALA A 46 -7.31 -11.39 -29.38
N GLY A 47 -7.53 -10.45 -28.44
CA GLY A 47 -8.19 -10.71 -27.16
C GLY A 47 -9.67 -10.32 -27.09
N ARG A 48 -10.19 -9.62 -28.11
CA ARG A 48 -11.54 -9.03 -28.09
C ARG A 48 -12.56 -9.98 -28.73
N HIS A 49 -13.15 -10.83 -27.90
CA HIS A 49 -14.09 -11.87 -28.35
C HIS A 49 -15.52 -11.74 -27.78
N GLU A 50 -15.76 -10.81 -26.86
CA GLU A 50 -17.06 -10.68 -26.18
C GLU A 50 -18.18 -10.17 -27.11
N CYS A 51 -17.84 -9.40 -28.15
CA CYS A 51 -18.79 -8.97 -29.16
C CYS A 51 -18.10 -8.70 -30.50
N ARG A 52 -18.88 -8.68 -31.59
CA ARG A 52 -18.36 -8.28 -32.91
C ARG A 52 -18.11 -6.77 -32.92
N GLU A 53 -16.92 -6.34 -33.32
CA GLU A 53 -16.57 -4.90 -33.38
C GLU A 53 -17.57 -4.09 -34.22
N THR A 54 -18.02 -4.65 -35.35
CA THR A 54 -19.03 -4.01 -36.20
C THR A 54 -20.36 -3.81 -35.48
N TRP A 55 -20.75 -4.76 -34.62
CA TRP A 55 -21.95 -4.65 -33.80
C TRP A 55 -21.78 -3.60 -32.70
N LEU A 56 -20.63 -3.59 -32.01
CA LEU A 56 -20.32 -2.61 -30.98
C LEU A 56 -20.35 -1.18 -31.52
N VAL A 57 -19.69 -0.93 -32.66
CA VAL A 57 -19.70 0.38 -33.34
C VAL A 57 -21.12 0.79 -33.74
N GLN A 58 -21.92 -0.13 -34.28
CA GLN A 58 -23.31 0.16 -34.66
C GLN A 58 -24.19 0.49 -33.45
N VAL A 59 -24.02 -0.22 -32.32
CA VAL A 59 -24.76 0.06 -31.08
C VAL A 59 -24.36 1.41 -30.51
N LEU A 60 -23.06 1.70 -30.42
CA LEU A 60 -22.56 3.00 -29.95
C LEU A 60 -23.05 4.15 -30.82
N HIS A 61 -23.02 3.99 -32.15
CA HIS A 61 -23.53 4.99 -33.08
C HIS A 61 -25.04 5.22 -32.94
N LYS A 62 -25.84 4.17 -32.70
CA LYS A 62 -27.28 4.31 -32.43
C LYS A 62 -27.55 5.07 -31.12
N LEU A 63 -26.83 4.72 -30.04
CA LEU A 63 -26.95 5.40 -28.75
C LEU A 63 -26.53 6.87 -28.84
N TRP A 64 -25.47 7.15 -29.59
CA TRP A 64 -24.99 8.51 -29.83
C TRP A 64 -26.01 9.34 -30.60
N ASN A 65 -26.58 8.82 -31.69
CA ASN A 65 -27.61 9.52 -32.47
C ASN A 65 -28.89 9.79 -31.66
N GLY A 66 -29.33 8.82 -30.84
CA GLY A 66 -30.48 9.01 -29.95
C GLY A 66 -30.25 10.08 -28.87
N LYS A 67 -28.98 10.31 -28.49
CA LYS A 67 -28.61 11.39 -27.58
C LYS A 67 -28.45 12.73 -28.30
N LEU A 68 -27.97 12.71 -29.53
CA LEU A 68 -27.75 13.93 -30.32
C LEU A 68 -29.07 14.59 -30.75
N SER A 69 -30.17 13.84 -30.81
CA SER A 69 -31.50 14.37 -31.12
C SER A 69 -32.13 15.23 -30.01
N SER A 70 -31.61 15.18 -28.78
CA SER A 70 -32.16 15.92 -27.62
C SER A 70 -31.28 17.10 -27.18
N VAL A 71 -30.27 17.47 -27.97
CA VAL A 71 -29.24 18.44 -27.62
C VAL A 71 -29.29 19.65 -28.56
N THR A 72 -29.03 20.85 -28.03
CA THR A 72 -29.00 22.10 -28.81
C THR A 72 -27.88 22.11 -29.84
N ASP A 73 -28.05 22.83 -30.95
CA ASP A 73 -27.10 22.82 -32.06
C ASP A 73 -25.67 23.23 -31.66
N ASN A 74 -25.52 24.22 -30.77
CA ASN A 74 -24.19 24.62 -30.25
C ASN A 74 -23.51 23.49 -29.48
N ARG A 75 -24.26 22.75 -28.66
CA ARG A 75 -23.71 21.64 -27.87
C ARG A 75 -23.44 20.42 -28.76
N LYS A 76 -24.25 20.21 -29.80
CA LYS A 76 -24.03 19.18 -30.83
C LYS A 76 -22.74 19.43 -31.61
N GLN A 77 -22.46 20.66 -32.02
CA GLN A 77 -21.20 21.04 -32.68
C GLN A 77 -19.99 20.79 -31.78
N GLU A 78 -20.08 21.18 -30.51
CA GLU A 78 -19.02 20.91 -29.53
C GLU A 78 -18.73 19.41 -29.37
N MET A 79 -19.79 18.59 -29.31
CA MET A 79 -19.67 17.13 -29.18
C MET A 79 -19.03 16.49 -30.43
N ILE A 80 -19.40 16.95 -31.63
CA ILE A 80 -18.80 16.47 -32.89
C ILE A 80 -17.31 16.85 -32.96
N ASN A 81 -16.96 18.08 -32.58
CA ASN A 81 -15.56 18.53 -32.57
C ASN A 81 -14.69 17.75 -31.58
N ARG A 82 -15.22 17.44 -30.39
CA ARG A 82 -14.53 16.58 -29.42
C ARG A 82 -14.32 15.17 -29.96
N LEU A 83 -15.36 14.56 -30.54
CA LEU A 83 -15.27 13.24 -31.15
C LEU A 83 -14.23 13.20 -32.28
N LEU A 84 -14.22 14.21 -33.16
CA LEU A 84 -13.20 14.34 -34.21
C LEU A 84 -11.79 14.46 -33.63
N THR A 85 -11.62 15.26 -32.58
CA THR A 85 -10.32 15.43 -31.91
C THR A 85 -9.83 14.10 -31.33
N GLU A 86 -10.72 13.37 -30.65
CA GLU A 86 -10.43 12.04 -30.09
C GLU A 86 -10.09 11.03 -31.19
N LEU A 87 -10.83 11.02 -32.32
CA LEU A 87 -10.56 10.13 -33.45
C LEU A 87 -9.25 10.46 -34.18
N VAL A 88 -8.89 11.74 -34.28
CA VAL A 88 -7.61 12.16 -34.85
C VAL A 88 -6.46 11.80 -33.92
N GLU A 89 -6.59 12.08 -32.62
CA GLU A 89 -5.61 11.65 -31.61
C GLU A 89 -5.47 10.12 -31.59
N PHE A 90 -6.57 9.41 -31.79
CA PHE A 90 -6.63 7.96 -31.90
C PHE A 90 -5.87 7.40 -33.11
N MET A 91 -5.98 8.04 -34.27
CA MET A 91 -5.28 7.61 -35.49
C MET A 91 -3.83 8.10 -35.58
N THR A 92 -3.38 8.93 -34.63
CA THR A 92 -2.03 9.53 -34.64
C THR A 92 -1.14 8.87 -33.59
N PRO A 93 -0.26 7.92 -33.97
CA PRO A 93 0.66 7.30 -33.02
C PRO A 93 1.64 8.34 -32.46
N LYS A 94 1.71 8.48 -31.14
CA LYS A 94 2.69 9.35 -30.46
C LYS A 94 4.04 8.63 -30.36
N SER A 95 5.12 9.30 -30.78
CA SER A 95 6.49 8.77 -30.69
C SER A 95 6.89 8.55 -29.24
N THR A 96 7.37 7.35 -28.92
CA THR A 96 7.83 6.95 -27.58
C THR A 96 9.35 7.11 -27.47
N GLU A 97 9.83 8.34 -27.37
CA GLU A 97 11.19 8.60 -26.91
C GLU A 97 11.14 8.99 -25.41
N GLY A 98 11.53 8.05 -24.55
CA GLY A 98 12.06 8.35 -23.21
C GLY A 98 11.10 8.43 -22.02
N GLN A 99 9.79 8.22 -22.16
CA GLN A 99 8.88 8.22 -21.00
C GLN A 99 8.68 6.81 -20.44
N ASN A 100 9.15 6.59 -19.21
CA ASN A 100 8.83 5.40 -18.44
C ASN A 100 7.35 5.42 -18.05
N LEU A 101 6.73 4.30 -18.35
CA LEU A 101 5.31 4.08 -18.41
C LEU A 101 4.87 3.44 -17.09
N SER A 102 4.53 4.30 -16.12
CA SER A 102 4.00 3.94 -14.80
C SER A 102 2.49 3.71 -14.91
N GLY A 103 2.04 2.57 -14.40
CA GLY A 103 0.64 2.21 -14.34
C GLY A 103 -0.22 3.01 -13.37
N ARG A 104 -1.50 2.65 -13.35
CA ARG A 104 -2.60 3.40 -12.74
C ARG A 104 -2.39 3.55 -11.23
N THR A 105 -2.00 4.73 -10.79
CA THR A 105 -1.88 5.09 -9.38
C THR A 105 -3.18 5.72 -8.90
N THR A 106 -3.61 5.36 -7.69
CA THR A 106 -4.68 6.08 -6.98
C THR A 106 -4.29 7.57 -6.97
N GLY A 107 -5.16 8.47 -7.45
CA GLY A 107 -4.82 9.89 -7.64
C GLY A 107 -4.20 10.50 -6.37
N SER A 108 -3.33 11.50 -6.55
CA SER A 108 -2.55 12.10 -5.46
C SER A 108 -3.43 12.52 -4.27
N LEU A 109 -2.85 12.56 -3.06
CA LEU A 109 -3.54 13.00 -1.86
C LEU A 109 -4.31 14.32 -2.08
N ALA A 110 -3.70 15.28 -2.75
CA ALA A 110 -4.31 16.56 -3.10
C ALA A 110 -5.57 16.39 -3.97
N TRP A 111 -5.55 15.46 -4.92
CA TRP A 111 -6.69 15.13 -5.78
C TRP A 111 -7.82 14.46 -4.99
N ARG A 112 -7.50 13.56 -4.06
CA ARG A 112 -8.49 12.90 -3.19
C ARG A 112 -9.08 13.87 -2.16
N GLN A 113 -8.26 14.76 -1.60
CA GLN A 113 -8.69 15.83 -0.70
C GLN A 113 -9.60 16.83 -1.41
N ALA A 114 -9.27 17.24 -2.63
CA ALA A 114 -10.10 18.15 -3.43
C ALA A 114 -11.49 17.57 -3.76
N ARG A 115 -11.62 16.24 -3.78
CA ARG A 115 -12.89 15.54 -4.00
C ARG A 115 -13.61 15.09 -2.73
N GLY A 116 -13.07 15.43 -1.54
CA GLY A 116 -13.68 15.06 -0.27
C GLY A 116 -13.64 13.55 0.05
N GLU A 117 -12.74 12.79 -0.58
CA GLU A 117 -12.63 11.33 -0.42
C GLU A 117 -11.76 10.92 0.79
N VAL A 118 -11.16 11.88 1.50
CA VAL A 118 -10.29 11.62 2.65
C VAL A 118 -11.09 11.87 3.92
N GLY A 119 -11.45 10.80 4.64
CA GLY A 119 -12.08 10.89 5.95
C GLY A 119 -11.18 11.63 6.94
N THR A 120 -11.75 12.63 7.63
CA THR A 120 -11.09 13.39 8.67
C THR A 120 -10.86 12.49 9.89
N THR A 121 -9.66 11.92 10.01
CA THR A 121 -9.19 11.35 11.27
C THR A 121 -8.32 12.40 11.94
N SER A 122 -8.97 13.27 12.72
CA SER A 122 -8.33 14.17 13.66
C SER A 122 -7.42 13.35 14.58
N ALA A 123 -6.14 13.68 14.56
CA ALA A 123 -5.12 13.08 15.41
C ALA A 123 -5.29 13.58 16.85
N GLU A 124 -6.16 12.94 17.62
CA GLU A 124 -6.14 13.02 19.07
C GLU A 124 -4.90 12.28 19.57
N SER A 125 -4.14 12.92 20.48
CA SER A 125 -2.87 12.38 20.99
C SER A 125 -3.14 11.11 21.81
N LYS A 126 -3.04 9.96 21.15
CA LYS A 126 -3.12 8.65 21.79
C LYS A 126 -1.99 8.53 22.83
N PRO A 127 -2.24 7.95 24.02
CA PRO A 127 -1.21 7.74 25.03
C PRO A 127 -0.11 6.80 24.52
N GLU A 128 1.13 7.07 24.93
CA GLU A 128 2.29 6.24 24.60
C GLU A 128 2.17 4.85 25.27
N TYR A 129 2.19 3.78 24.50
CA TYR A 129 2.10 2.41 25.04
C TYR A 129 3.47 1.84 25.37
N VAL A 130 3.59 1.24 26.57
CA VAL A 130 4.80 0.53 27.03
C VAL A 130 4.42 -0.87 27.46
N PHE A 131 5.08 -1.88 26.89
CA PHE A 131 4.93 -3.27 27.33
C PHE A 131 5.64 -3.45 28.67
N ASN A 132 4.86 -3.73 29.72
CA ASN A 132 5.36 -4.09 31.04
C ASN A 132 5.11 -5.57 31.29
N LEU A 133 6.02 -6.25 31.99
CA LEU A 133 5.86 -7.66 32.32
C LEU A 133 4.66 -7.93 33.23
N THR A 134 3.91 -8.98 32.95
CA THR A 134 2.94 -9.54 33.88
C THR A 134 3.63 -10.39 34.95
N GLU A 135 2.92 -10.73 36.02
CA GLU A 135 3.49 -11.60 37.07
C GLU A 135 3.80 -13.01 36.55
N ASP A 136 2.98 -13.54 35.63
CA ASP A 136 3.22 -14.84 35.00
C ASP A 136 4.43 -14.82 34.08
N GLU A 137 4.68 -13.72 33.38
CA GLU A 137 5.89 -13.53 32.56
C GLU A 137 7.15 -13.41 33.42
N LYS A 138 7.04 -12.74 34.57
CA LYS A 138 8.14 -12.69 35.55
C LYS A 138 8.47 -14.08 36.09
N LYS A 139 7.44 -14.88 36.38
CA LYS A 139 7.58 -16.26 36.89
C LYS A 139 8.11 -17.22 35.83
N SER A 140 7.59 -17.15 34.61
CA SER A 140 8.01 -17.99 33.48
C SER A 140 9.33 -17.55 32.86
N LYS A 141 9.79 -16.33 33.15
CA LYS A 141 10.98 -15.68 32.58
C LYS A 141 10.92 -15.60 31.05
N THR A 142 9.73 -15.38 30.51
CA THR A 142 9.52 -15.24 29.06
C THR A 142 8.49 -14.17 28.74
N PHE A 143 8.79 -13.34 27.74
CA PHE A 143 7.86 -12.40 27.13
C PHE A 143 7.76 -12.67 25.64
N HIS A 144 6.54 -12.68 25.08
CA HIS A 144 6.31 -13.02 23.69
C HIS A 144 5.10 -12.28 23.12
N ILE A 145 5.35 -11.41 22.15
CA ILE A 145 4.33 -10.63 21.43
C ILE A 145 4.43 -10.85 19.93
N ARG A 146 3.28 -10.82 19.25
CA ARG A 146 3.15 -10.90 17.80
C ARG A 146 2.19 -9.83 17.28
N TYR A 147 2.41 -9.36 16.06
CA TYR A 147 1.46 -8.52 15.34
C TYR A 147 1.24 -9.03 13.91
N SER A 148 -0.02 -9.03 13.48
CA SER A 148 -0.42 -9.41 12.12
C SER A 148 -1.02 -8.19 11.41
N CYS A 149 -0.49 -7.85 10.23
CA CYS A 149 -0.99 -6.70 9.49
C CYS A 149 -2.32 -7.01 8.78
N ALA A 150 -2.56 -8.27 8.37
CA ALA A 150 -3.85 -8.70 7.80
C ALA A 150 -4.97 -8.65 8.81
N LYS A 151 -4.76 -9.21 10.01
CA LYS A 151 -5.75 -9.15 11.11
C LYS A 151 -5.81 -7.78 11.78
N ASP A 152 -4.78 -6.96 11.60
CA ASP A 152 -4.56 -5.69 12.31
C ASP A 152 -4.70 -5.84 13.82
N GLU A 153 -4.03 -6.86 14.39
CA GLU A 153 -4.11 -7.18 15.81
C GLU A 153 -2.76 -7.60 16.38
N TYR A 154 -2.54 -7.24 17.64
CA TYR A 154 -1.46 -7.76 18.48
C TYR A 154 -1.97 -8.94 19.31
N VAL A 155 -1.13 -9.97 19.45
CA VAL A 155 -1.39 -11.15 20.28
C VAL A 155 -0.21 -11.38 21.22
N ARG A 156 -0.45 -11.26 22.52
CA ARG A 156 0.54 -11.52 23.57
C ARG A 156 0.50 -13.00 23.92
N MET A 157 1.47 -13.77 23.43
CA MET A 157 1.48 -15.23 23.56
C MET A 157 1.93 -15.72 24.94
N SER A 158 2.71 -14.90 25.65
CA SER A 158 3.21 -15.18 26.99
C SER A 158 2.19 -14.94 28.09
N ASP A 159 1.03 -14.36 27.75
CA ASP A 159 -0.11 -14.14 28.63
C ASP A 159 -1.35 -14.74 27.95
N LEU A 160 -1.67 -15.99 28.29
CA LEU A 160 -2.73 -16.75 27.62
C LEU A 160 -4.14 -16.18 27.87
N ASP A 161 -4.30 -15.41 28.94
CA ASP A 161 -5.56 -14.76 29.30
C ASP A 161 -5.67 -13.34 28.70
N ALA A 162 -4.61 -12.84 28.05
CA ALA A 162 -4.63 -11.52 27.42
C ALA A 162 -5.51 -11.50 26.17
N ASP A 163 -6.46 -10.56 26.17
CA ASP A 163 -7.23 -10.22 24.98
C ASP A 163 -6.32 -9.71 23.86
N LYS A 164 -6.75 -9.99 22.62
CA LYS A 164 -6.12 -9.44 21.42
C LYS A 164 -6.33 -7.93 21.37
N VAL A 165 -5.28 -7.19 21.02
CA VAL A 165 -5.35 -5.73 20.90
C VAL A 165 -5.46 -5.34 19.43
N VAL A 166 -6.63 -4.81 19.04
CA VAL A 166 -6.92 -4.41 17.66
C VAL A 166 -6.29 -3.04 17.33
N GLY A 167 -5.79 -2.91 16.10
CA GLY A 167 -5.22 -1.72 15.51
C GLY A 167 -3.71 -1.63 15.68
N PHE A 168 -2.99 -1.46 14.57
CA PHE A 168 -1.52 -1.34 14.57
C PHE A 168 -1.00 -0.25 15.51
N SER A 169 -1.77 0.83 15.70
CA SER A 169 -1.38 1.96 16.54
C SER A 169 -1.65 1.77 18.03
N SER A 170 -2.24 0.66 18.44
CA SER A 170 -2.70 0.43 19.82
C SER A 170 -1.60 0.05 20.79
N CYS A 171 -0.51 -0.53 20.30
CA CYS A 171 0.63 -0.92 21.14
C CYS A 171 1.91 -0.16 20.79
N LEU A 172 1.79 1.06 20.23
CA LEU A 172 2.93 1.90 19.88
C LEU A 172 3.27 2.87 21.02
N TYR A 173 4.56 2.99 21.28
CA TYR A 173 5.11 4.07 22.10
C TYR A 173 5.05 5.40 21.35
N LYS A 174 5.47 5.38 20.08
CA LYS A 174 5.48 6.56 19.21
C LYS A 174 5.03 6.19 17.79
N CYS A 175 4.23 7.05 17.18
CA CYS A 175 3.73 6.89 15.81
C CYS A 175 3.74 8.23 15.09
N GLU A 176 4.63 8.40 14.11
CA GLU A 176 4.73 9.63 13.33
C GLU A 176 4.43 9.36 11.87
N LYS A 177 3.35 9.98 11.36
CA LYS A 177 3.04 10.00 9.91
C LYS A 177 3.02 8.60 9.27
N MET A 178 2.45 7.62 9.96
CA MET A 178 2.25 6.26 9.45
C MET A 178 0.76 5.94 9.30
N PHE A 179 0.44 5.00 8.42
CA PHE A 179 -0.90 4.42 8.30
C PHE A 179 -0.84 2.99 7.75
N ARG A 180 -1.91 2.21 7.99
CA ARG A 180 -2.12 0.89 7.39
C ARG A 180 -2.78 1.05 6.02
N LYS A 181 -2.14 0.53 4.98
CA LYS A 181 -2.63 0.54 3.60
C LYS A 181 -3.07 -0.87 3.23
N GLU A 182 -4.26 -0.95 2.67
CA GLU A 182 -4.79 -2.14 2.01
C GLU A 182 -4.92 -1.88 0.50
N GLU A 183 -4.31 -2.75 -0.30
CA GLU A 183 -4.38 -2.76 -1.75
C GLU A 183 -5.39 -3.82 -2.18
N GLN A 184 -6.61 -3.39 -2.55
CA GLN A 184 -7.68 -4.33 -2.95
C GLN A 184 -7.32 -5.13 -4.19
N ASP A 185 -6.67 -4.50 -5.18
CA ASP A 185 -6.30 -5.14 -6.45
C ASP A 185 -5.25 -6.23 -6.25
N TRP A 186 -4.26 -5.97 -5.39
CA TRP A 186 -3.16 -6.89 -5.11
C TRP A 186 -3.43 -7.83 -3.95
N LYS A 187 -4.51 -7.61 -3.20
CA LYS A 187 -4.83 -8.34 -1.95
C LYS A 187 -3.67 -8.27 -0.94
N MET A 188 -3.00 -7.12 -0.88
CA MET A 188 -1.84 -6.90 0.00
C MET A 188 -2.17 -5.85 1.06
N VAL A 189 -1.52 -5.99 2.21
CA VAL A 189 -1.62 -5.05 3.33
C VAL A 189 -0.25 -4.80 3.93
N TYR A 190 0.00 -3.56 4.34
CA TYR A 190 1.26 -3.13 4.95
C TYR A 190 1.08 -1.82 5.71
N LEU A 191 2.07 -1.47 6.52
CA LEU A 191 2.22 -0.12 7.07
C LEU A 191 3.14 0.70 6.18
N ALA A 192 2.76 1.95 5.91
CA ALA A 192 3.53 2.88 5.07
C ALA A 192 3.46 4.29 5.63
N ARG A 193 4.30 5.18 5.07
CA ARG A 193 4.28 6.60 5.42
C ARG A 193 2.97 7.22 4.93
N LYS A 194 2.42 8.19 5.65
CA LYS A 194 1.29 9.00 5.15
C LYS A 194 1.71 9.68 3.85
N GLU A 195 0.78 9.75 2.89
CA GLU A 195 1.02 10.37 1.59
C GLU A 195 1.59 11.79 1.75
N GLY A 196 2.59 12.13 0.92
CA GLY A 196 3.31 13.42 1.00
C GLY A 196 4.32 13.55 2.14
N SER A 197 4.45 12.56 3.03
CA SER A 197 5.42 12.63 4.14
C SER A 197 6.81 12.15 3.68
N PRO A 198 7.87 12.98 3.83
CA PRO A 198 9.22 12.62 3.41
C PRO A 198 9.89 11.62 4.37
N ARG A 199 9.47 11.62 5.64
CA ARG A 199 9.93 10.73 6.71
C ARG A 199 8.77 10.34 7.62
N SER A 200 8.87 9.17 8.22
CA SER A 200 7.96 8.67 9.24
C SER A 200 8.69 7.69 10.17
N SER A 201 8.11 7.45 11.34
CA SER A 201 8.73 6.58 12.35
C SER A 201 7.67 5.83 13.18
N LEU A 202 7.98 4.59 13.56
CA LEU A 202 7.23 3.79 14.53
C LEU A 202 8.18 3.33 15.63
N THR A 203 7.74 3.42 16.88
CA THR A 203 8.49 2.90 18.03
C THR A 203 7.62 2.03 18.91
N TRP A 204 8.12 0.84 19.24
CA TRP A 204 7.63 -0.01 20.32
C TRP A 204 8.58 0.09 21.50
N LYS A 205 8.05 0.19 22.73
CA LYS A 205 8.85 0.28 23.96
C LYS A 205 8.49 -0.84 24.92
N PHE A 206 9.51 -1.45 25.49
CA PHE A 206 9.43 -2.56 26.42
C PHE A 206 10.20 -2.22 27.68
N ASP A 207 9.54 -2.41 28.82
CA ASP A 207 10.10 -2.19 30.15
C ASP A 207 9.97 -3.49 30.95
N PHE A 208 11.11 -4.12 31.22
CA PHE A 208 11.20 -5.43 31.87
C PHE A 208 11.56 -5.34 33.35
N LYS A 209 11.42 -4.16 33.98
CA LYS A 209 11.76 -3.88 35.39
C LYS A 209 11.90 -5.13 36.27
N GLY A 210 13.12 -5.38 36.71
CA GLY A 210 13.44 -6.49 37.63
C GLY A 210 13.88 -7.78 36.95
N LEU A 211 13.83 -7.88 35.62
CA LEU A 211 14.39 -8.98 34.85
C LEU A 211 15.34 -8.47 33.76
N LYS A 212 16.42 -9.21 33.54
CA LYS A 212 17.44 -8.90 32.54
C LYS A 212 17.32 -9.80 31.34
N ILE A 213 17.45 -9.25 30.15
CA ILE A 213 17.41 -9.99 28.88
C ILE A 213 18.58 -11.00 28.87
N SER A 214 18.28 -12.28 28.67
CA SER A 214 19.27 -13.34 28.42
C SER A 214 19.33 -13.73 26.95
N LYS A 215 18.18 -13.78 26.27
CA LYS A 215 18.09 -14.05 24.84
C LYS A 215 16.95 -13.25 24.22
N LEU A 216 17.24 -12.60 23.10
CA LEU A 216 16.26 -11.85 22.32
C LEU A 216 16.16 -12.43 20.91
N GLU A 217 14.95 -12.79 20.49
CA GLU A 217 14.64 -13.23 19.13
C GLU A 217 13.59 -12.32 18.54
N VAL A 218 13.91 -11.71 17.39
CA VAL A 218 13.03 -10.74 16.73
C VAL A 218 12.80 -11.18 15.29
N ARG A 219 11.58 -11.02 14.81
CA ARG A 219 11.21 -11.10 13.41
C ARG A 219 10.53 -9.79 13.04
N ILE A 220 11.07 -9.11 12.05
CA ILE A 220 10.59 -7.80 11.58
C ILE A 220 10.61 -7.77 10.07
N SER A 221 9.48 -8.03 9.43
CA SER A 221 9.39 -8.01 7.97
C SER A 221 9.28 -6.58 7.44
N SER A 222 10.01 -6.29 6.38
CA SER A 222 9.88 -5.03 5.64
C SER A 222 10.23 -5.21 4.17
N ALA A 223 9.61 -4.42 3.30
CA ALA A 223 9.89 -4.36 1.87
C ALA A 223 10.22 -2.92 1.45
N VAL A 224 11.24 -2.80 0.61
CA VAL A 224 11.71 -1.53 0.05
C VAL A 224 11.61 -1.60 -1.46
N TYR A 225 11.14 -0.51 -2.08
CA TYR A 225 11.04 -0.34 -3.52
C TYR A 225 11.76 0.94 -3.95
N GLU A 226 12.17 1.01 -5.22
CA GLU A 226 12.94 2.13 -5.77
C GLU A 226 14.14 2.48 -4.88
N ASN A 227 14.23 3.73 -4.42
CA ASN A 227 15.24 4.25 -3.51
C ASN A 227 14.70 4.47 -2.09
N GLY A 228 13.62 3.79 -1.69
CA GLY A 228 13.14 3.85 -0.31
C GLY A 228 14.22 3.36 0.68
N VAL A 229 14.16 3.83 1.92
CA VAL A 229 15.08 3.39 2.97
C VAL A 229 14.30 3.10 4.24
N ILE A 230 14.51 1.91 4.79
CA ILE A 230 13.99 1.50 6.11
C ILE A 230 15.18 1.18 7.00
N SER A 231 15.25 1.85 8.14
CA SER A 231 16.26 1.64 9.17
C SER A 231 15.59 1.08 10.41
N TRP A 232 15.97 -0.13 10.81
CA TRP A 232 15.49 -0.74 12.04
C TRP A 232 16.56 -0.64 13.12
N GLN A 233 16.16 -0.09 14.26
CA GLN A 233 17.03 0.10 15.41
C GLN A 233 16.43 -0.59 16.63
N LEU A 234 17.30 -1.24 17.39
CA LEU A 234 16.97 -1.82 18.67
C LEU A 234 17.88 -1.17 19.71
N CYS A 235 17.32 -0.45 20.67
CA CYS A 235 18.10 0.31 21.66
C CYS A 235 17.60 0.07 23.08
N SER A 236 18.52 -0.14 24.02
CA SER A 236 18.31 0.10 25.45
C SER A 236 18.74 1.52 25.80
N ASP A 237 18.81 1.84 27.09
CA ASP A 237 19.32 3.12 27.58
C ASP A 237 20.83 3.29 27.32
N SER A 238 21.57 2.19 27.16
CA SER A 238 23.04 2.21 27.06
C SER A 238 23.62 1.59 25.79
N LYS A 239 22.85 0.74 25.10
CA LYS A 239 23.29 -0.03 23.92
C LYS A 239 22.30 0.11 22.78
N CYS A 240 22.80 0.08 21.54
CA CYS A 240 21.99 0.04 20.34
C CYS A 240 22.55 -0.95 19.32
N ALA A 241 21.66 -1.63 18.61
CA ALA A 241 21.95 -2.53 17.53
C ALA A 241 21.08 -2.20 16.31
N MET A 242 21.62 -2.43 15.12
CA MET A 242 20.87 -2.35 13.88
C MET A 242 20.25 -3.70 13.58
N LEU A 243 18.96 -3.71 13.26
CA LEU A 243 18.27 -4.93 12.86
C LEU A 243 18.11 -4.99 11.35
N LYS A 244 18.08 -6.20 10.79
CA LYS A 244 17.76 -6.40 9.38
C LYS A 244 16.28 -6.77 9.24
N GLY A 245 15.59 -6.10 8.33
CA GLY A 245 14.24 -6.50 7.96
C GLY A 245 14.23 -7.86 7.26
N SER A 246 13.56 -8.86 7.84
CA SER A 246 13.50 -10.24 7.34
C SER A 246 12.23 -10.96 7.81
N ASN A 247 11.80 -11.97 7.05
CA ASN A 247 10.73 -12.88 7.43
C ASN A 247 11.20 -13.98 8.42
N GLU A 248 12.51 -14.11 8.60
CA GLU A 248 13.16 -15.06 9.51
C GLU A 248 13.45 -14.41 10.86
N PHE A 249 13.57 -15.23 11.90
CA PHE A 249 14.05 -14.77 13.20
C PHE A 249 15.54 -14.46 13.16
N GLN A 250 15.89 -13.35 13.79
CA GLN A 250 17.26 -13.01 14.14
C GLN A 250 17.40 -13.07 15.67
N THR A 251 18.44 -13.74 16.15
CA THR A 251 18.84 -13.69 17.56
C THR A 251 19.78 -12.51 17.75
N VAL A 252 19.49 -11.68 18.76
CA VAL A 252 20.25 -10.46 19.06
C VAL A 252 20.87 -10.60 20.44
N HIS A 253 22.17 -10.38 20.53
CA HIS A 253 22.94 -10.51 21.77
C HIS A 253 23.36 -9.16 22.35
N ASP A 254 23.27 -8.08 21.56
CA ASP A 254 23.74 -6.74 21.91
C ASP A 254 23.05 -6.15 23.14
N LEU A 255 21.82 -6.58 23.46
CA LEU A 255 21.04 -6.10 24.61
C LEU A 255 21.03 -7.09 25.78
N GLU A 256 21.89 -8.10 25.78
CA GLU A 256 22.02 -9.01 26.92
C GLU A 256 22.40 -8.24 28.20
N GLY A 257 21.70 -8.54 29.29
CA GLY A 257 21.87 -7.89 30.59
C GLY A 257 21.08 -6.59 30.79
N GLU A 258 20.44 -6.05 29.75
CA GLU A 258 19.57 -4.87 29.84
C GLU A 258 18.18 -5.26 30.38
N ASP A 259 17.45 -4.32 30.96
CA ASP A 259 16.12 -4.49 31.55
C ASP A 259 15.02 -3.71 30.81
N GLY A 260 15.34 -3.15 29.65
CA GLY A 260 14.42 -2.41 28.81
C GLY A 260 14.96 -2.26 27.40
N MET A 261 14.05 -2.08 26.44
CA MET A 261 14.44 -1.85 25.05
C MET A 261 13.36 -1.12 24.26
N THR A 262 13.77 -0.55 23.13
CA THR A 262 12.92 0.05 22.12
C THR A 262 13.26 -0.55 20.76
N ILE A 263 12.22 -0.84 19.96
CA ILE A 263 12.36 -1.16 18.54
C ILE A 263 11.81 0.00 17.76
N THR A 264 12.63 0.60 16.90
CA THR A 264 12.25 1.74 16.07
C THR A 264 12.43 1.41 14.59
N ALA A 265 11.42 1.75 13.79
CA ALA A 265 11.49 1.72 12.34
C ALA A 265 11.43 3.14 11.80
N ASP A 266 12.50 3.61 11.18
CA ASP A 266 12.52 4.89 10.46
C ASP A 266 12.43 4.65 8.96
N LEU A 267 11.47 5.33 8.32
CA LEU A 267 11.18 5.20 6.90
C LEU A 267 11.43 6.53 6.22
N SER A 268 12.18 6.52 5.12
CA SER A 268 12.54 7.72 4.37
C SER A 268 12.78 7.43 2.89
N GLU A 269 13.11 8.48 2.13
CA GLU A 269 13.42 8.40 0.69
C GLU A 269 12.26 7.83 -0.15
N GLY A 270 12.52 7.45 -1.40
CA GLY A 270 11.48 7.11 -2.38
C GLY A 270 11.40 8.15 -3.51
N LYS A 271 10.61 7.86 -4.54
CA LYS A 271 10.60 8.63 -5.79
C LYS A 271 9.18 8.99 -6.23
N GLY A 272 8.99 10.25 -6.59
CA GLY A 272 7.73 10.76 -7.12
C GLY A 272 6.59 10.78 -6.08
N ASP A 273 5.37 10.93 -6.60
CA ASP A 273 4.17 11.12 -5.79
C ASP A 273 3.82 9.89 -4.93
N ASN A 274 4.31 8.70 -5.31
CA ASN A 274 4.12 7.44 -4.59
C ASN A 274 5.28 7.08 -3.66
N SER A 275 6.22 7.99 -3.42
CA SER A 275 7.36 7.75 -2.52
C SER A 275 6.95 7.23 -1.13
N TRP A 276 5.76 7.60 -0.64
CA TRP A 276 5.21 7.17 0.65
C TRP A 276 5.04 5.65 0.78
N GLN A 277 4.79 4.93 -0.32
CA GLN A 277 4.62 3.47 -0.34
C GLN A 277 5.88 2.71 -0.75
N HIS A 278 7.01 3.38 -1.01
CA HIS A 278 8.26 2.72 -1.36
C HIS A 278 8.97 2.09 -0.15
N THR A 279 8.48 2.37 1.04
CA THR A 279 8.93 1.80 2.31
C THR A 279 7.72 1.18 3.01
N GLN A 280 7.67 -0.14 3.07
CA GLN A 280 6.53 -0.90 3.58
C GLN A 280 6.96 -1.80 4.72
N LEU A 281 6.37 -1.63 5.90
CA LEU A 281 6.55 -2.58 7.00
C LEU A 281 5.46 -3.64 6.93
N PHE A 282 5.83 -4.88 7.26
CA PHE A 282 4.87 -5.95 7.48
C PHE A 282 3.98 -6.25 6.26
N ARG A 283 4.54 -6.11 5.05
CA ARG A 283 3.85 -6.44 3.80
C ARG A 283 3.47 -7.91 3.78
N GLN A 284 2.18 -8.18 3.79
CA GLN A 284 1.62 -9.54 3.74
C GLN A 284 0.36 -9.59 2.88
N SER A 285 -0.03 -10.79 2.46
CA SER A 285 -1.34 -11.00 1.83
C SER A 285 -2.45 -10.81 2.87
N VAL A 286 -3.58 -10.23 2.47
CA VAL A 286 -4.79 -10.14 3.33
C VAL A 286 -5.34 -11.52 3.71
N SER A 287 -5.02 -12.56 2.94
CA SER A 287 -5.40 -13.94 3.23
C SER A 287 -4.40 -14.70 4.10
N ASP A 288 -3.22 -14.12 4.35
CA ASP A 288 -2.19 -14.72 5.18
C ASP A 288 -2.43 -14.35 6.64
N LEU A 289 -3.28 -15.16 7.29
CA LEU A 289 -3.79 -14.93 8.64
C LEU A 289 -2.88 -15.55 9.72
N GLU A 290 -2.05 -16.51 9.35
CA GLU A 290 -1.22 -17.28 10.28
C GLU A 290 0.22 -16.78 10.36
N PHE A 291 0.64 -15.96 9.38
CA PHE A 291 1.93 -15.30 9.43
C PHE A 291 1.89 -14.02 10.27
N TYR A 292 2.90 -13.86 11.13
CA TYR A 292 3.10 -12.72 12.00
C TYR A 292 4.42 -12.03 11.63
N PRO A 293 4.40 -10.98 10.79
CA PRO A 293 5.61 -10.31 10.30
C PRO A 293 6.37 -9.53 11.37
N PHE A 294 5.72 -9.23 12.50
CA PHE A 294 6.35 -8.65 13.69
C PHE A 294 6.18 -9.63 14.83
N GLU A 295 7.28 -10.13 15.36
CA GLU A 295 7.28 -11.05 16.49
C GLU A 295 8.53 -10.83 17.34
N VAL A 296 8.34 -10.67 18.64
CA VAL A 296 9.41 -10.44 19.60
C VAL A 296 9.28 -11.46 20.71
N LYS A 297 10.36 -12.21 20.95
CA LYS A 297 10.51 -13.17 22.04
C LYS A 297 11.70 -12.77 22.89
N VAL A 298 11.48 -12.67 24.19
CA VAL A 298 12.50 -12.32 25.15
C VAL A 298 12.51 -13.39 26.22
N HIS A 299 13.69 -13.94 26.49
CA HIS A 299 13.96 -14.79 27.62
C HIS A 299 14.76 -13.99 28.64
N PHE A 300 14.48 -14.21 29.92
CA PHE A 300 15.12 -13.49 31.01
C PHE A 300 16.03 -14.39 31.85
N ALA A 301 17.05 -13.78 32.46
CA ALA A 301 17.96 -14.44 33.41
C ALA A 301 17.33 -14.61 34.80
#